data_AF-A0A1H3GEQ8-F1
#
_entry.id   AF-A0A1H3GEQ8-F1
#
_cell.length_a   1.000
_cell.length_b   1.000
_cell.length_c   1.000
_cell.angle_alpha   90.00
_cell.angle_beta   90.00
_cell.angle_gamma   90.00
#
_symmetry.space_group_name_H-M   'P 1'
#
loop_
_entity.id
_entity.type
_entity.pdbx_description
1 polymer ?
#
loop_
_entity_poly.entity_id
_entity_poly.type
_entity_poly.pdbx_seq_one_letter_code
_entity_poly.pdbx_strand_id
1 'polypeptide(L)'
;MGIITTGQALGEFQARGHALYTCFVFAAAGLDSTAERLRPHLTGTANQMMFVGNTDPGQGKPQARIRMQDLVTFSSKNGLFTDTLAKSLIVLLYSEWDELYRHLIAKEVGVKASVVRSDLMGDIRQVRHWIVHNKSIVGTKVLQVLPWQVSAGSQLVISGEYFVQFMDRLNEMRVHVGDAQQGA
;
A
#
# COMPACT_ATOMS: atom_id res chain seq x y z
N MET A 1 26.98 8.80 -12.66
CA MET A 1 25.78 8.14 -12.08
C MET A 1 26.00 6.64 -11.93
N GLY A 2 26.12 6.15 -10.69
CA GLY A 2 26.21 4.71 -10.40
C GLY A 2 24.83 4.08 -10.25
N ILE A 3 24.64 2.86 -10.74
CA ILE A 3 23.40 2.08 -10.56
C ILE A 3 23.66 0.95 -9.58
N ILE A 4 22.88 0.90 -8.51
CA ILE A 4 22.85 -0.17 -7.52
C ILE A 4 21.65 -1.05 -7.86
N THR A 5 21.94 -2.28 -8.24
CA THR A 5 20.92 -3.33 -8.49
C THR A 5 20.98 -4.45 -7.47
N THR A 6 22.04 -4.51 -6.67
CA THR A 6 22.28 -5.51 -5.63
C THR A 6 23.01 -4.85 -4.47
N GLY A 7 22.67 -5.25 -3.24
CA GLY A 7 23.19 -4.70 -1.99
C GLY A 7 22.39 -5.28 -0.83
N GLN A 8 23.00 -5.41 0.35
CA GLN A 8 22.33 -6.05 1.49
C GLN A 8 21.08 -5.26 1.89
N ALA A 9 21.20 -3.93 2.04
CA ALA A 9 20.09 -3.05 2.41
C ALA A 9 18.97 -3.02 1.36
N LEU A 10 19.30 -3.09 0.07
CA LEU A 10 18.29 -3.18 -0.99
C LEU A 10 17.54 -4.52 -0.94
N GLY A 11 18.26 -5.63 -0.73
CA GLY A 11 17.65 -6.95 -0.56
C GLY A 11 16.74 -7.02 0.67
N GLU A 12 17.16 -6.44 1.80
CA GLU A 12 16.32 -6.33 3.01
C GLU A 12 15.06 -5.49 2.77
N PHE A 13 15.16 -4.38 2.04
CA PHE A 13 14.00 -3.56 1.66
C PHE A 13 13.00 -4.33 0.79
N GLN A 14 13.49 -5.09 -0.19
CA GLN A 14 12.64 -5.94 -1.03
C GLN A 14 11.96 -7.05 -0.22
N ALA A 15 12.71 -7.72 0.68
CA ALA A 15 12.16 -8.73 1.58
C ALA A 15 11.08 -8.14 2.51
N ARG A 16 11.27 -6.91 2.98
CA ARG A 16 10.26 -6.18 3.73
C ARG A 16 9.00 -5.94 2.91
N GLY A 17 9.14 -5.54 1.65
CA GLY A 17 8.04 -5.47 0.69
C GLY A 17 7.30 -6.79 0.53
N HIS A 18 8.02 -7.92 0.43
CA HIS A 18 7.42 -9.26 0.34
C HIS A 18 6.59 -9.60 1.58
N ALA A 19 7.08 -9.29 2.78
CA ALA A 19 6.34 -9.51 4.01
C ALA A 19 5.02 -8.71 4.05
N LEU A 20 5.06 -7.42 3.65
CA LEU A 20 3.86 -6.59 3.60
C LEU A 20 2.88 -7.06 2.52
N TYR A 21 3.38 -7.48 1.36
CA TYR A 21 2.54 -8.02 0.29
C TYR A 21 1.90 -9.34 0.67
N THR A 22 2.63 -10.22 1.38
CA THR A 22 2.07 -11.46 1.92
C THR A 22 0.92 -11.15 2.88
N CYS A 23 1.12 -10.20 3.81
CA CYS A 23 0.07 -9.72 4.70
C CYS A 23 -1.16 -9.23 3.92
N PHE A 24 -0.94 -8.40 2.89
CA PHE A 24 -2.02 -7.92 2.01
C PHE A 24 -2.80 -9.06 1.36
N VAL A 25 -2.11 -10.04 0.74
CA VAL A 25 -2.76 -11.15 0.03
C VAL A 25 -3.64 -11.97 0.97
N PHE A 26 -3.12 -12.36 2.13
CA PHE A 26 -3.90 -13.16 3.10
C PHE A 26 -5.08 -12.37 3.66
N ALA A 27 -4.89 -11.08 3.98
CA ALA A 27 -5.97 -10.23 4.48
C ALA A 27 -7.05 -10.00 3.41
N ALA A 28 -6.66 -9.69 2.17
CA ALA A 28 -7.59 -9.46 1.06
C ALA A 28 -8.40 -10.72 0.73
N ALA A 29 -7.76 -11.89 0.71
CA ALA A 29 -8.45 -13.17 0.52
C ALA A 29 -9.44 -13.47 1.66
N GLY A 30 -9.06 -13.20 2.91
CA GLY A 30 -9.95 -13.38 4.06
C GLY A 30 -11.15 -12.42 4.05
N LEU A 31 -10.96 -11.18 3.63
CA LEU A 31 -12.03 -10.19 3.46
C LEU A 31 -13.02 -10.64 2.37
N ASP A 32 -12.51 -11.02 1.20
CA ASP A 32 -13.35 -11.45 0.08
C ASP A 32 -14.13 -12.73 0.43
N SER A 33 -13.45 -13.73 1.02
CA SER A 33 -14.11 -14.95 1.53
C SER A 33 -15.19 -14.64 2.57
N THR A 34 -14.97 -13.65 3.43
CA THR A 34 -15.97 -13.20 4.40
C THR A 34 -17.17 -12.55 3.71
N ALA A 35 -16.94 -11.74 2.68
CA ALA A 35 -18.01 -11.15 1.87
C ALA A 35 -18.86 -12.23 1.19
N GLU A 36 -18.21 -13.21 0.55
CA GLU A 36 -18.88 -14.35 -0.09
C GLU A 36 -19.75 -15.15 0.89
N ARG A 37 -19.22 -15.45 2.08
CA ARG A 37 -19.96 -16.17 3.13
C ARG A 37 -21.17 -15.39 3.62
N LEU A 38 -21.08 -14.06 3.72
CA LEU A 38 -22.17 -13.22 4.23
C LEU A 38 -23.21 -12.87 3.17
N ARG A 39 -22.86 -12.91 1.89
CA ARG A 39 -23.75 -12.48 0.78
C ARG A 39 -25.09 -13.22 0.73
N PRO A 40 -25.18 -14.54 0.91
CA PRO A 40 -26.46 -15.25 0.95
C PRO A 40 -27.38 -14.80 2.08
N HIS A 41 -26.83 -14.24 3.16
CA HIS A 41 -27.57 -13.76 4.32
C HIS A 41 -28.07 -12.32 4.18
N LEU A 42 -27.89 -11.69 3.01
CA LEU A 42 -28.39 -10.35 2.74
C LEU A 42 -29.90 -10.31 2.42
N THR A 43 -30.56 -11.47 2.26
CA THR A 43 -32.00 -11.54 1.98
C THR A 43 -32.85 -11.30 3.24
N GLY A 44 -33.95 -10.54 3.13
CA GLY A 44 -34.85 -10.21 4.25
C GLY A 44 -34.82 -8.72 4.59
N THR A 45 -34.93 -8.33 5.87
CA THR A 45 -34.70 -6.94 6.31
C THR A 45 -33.24 -6.56 6.04
N ALA A 46 -32.94 -6.23 4.78
CA ALA A 46 -31.63 -5.96 4.23
C ALA A 46 -31.06 -4.64 4.77
N ASN A 47 -30.73 -4.61 6.06
CA ASN A 47 -29.99 -3.55 6.74
C ASN A 47 -29.63 -3.93 8.19
N GLN A 48 -29.52 -5.23 8.50
CA GLN A 48 -29.18 -5.64 9.86
C GLN A 48 -27.77 -5.14 10.23
N MET A 49 -27.64 -4.69 11.47
CA MET A 49 -26.36 -4.27 12.02
C MET A 49 -25.59 -5.51 12.48
N MET A 50 -24.40 -5.71 11.94
CA MET A 50 -23.43 -6.63 12.51
C MET A 50 -22.64 -5.89 13.58
N PHE A 51 -22.49 -6.52 14.73
CA PHE A 51 -21.68 -6.05 15.85
C PHE A 51 -20.38 -6.85 15.89
N VAL A 52 -19.25 -6.16 16.00
CA VAL A 52 -17.91 -6.76 16.07
C VAL A 52 -17.39 -6.56 17.48
N GLY A 53 -17.07 -7.66 18.14
CA GLY A 53 -16.67 -7.74 19.53
C GLY A 53 -15.52 -8.72 19.75
N ASN A 54 -14.69 -8.48 20.75
CA ASN A 54 -13.73 -9.46 21.27
C ASN A 54 -14.27 -10.24 22.49
N THR A 55 -15.55 -10.06 22.80
CA THR A 55 -16.26 -10.75 23.89
C THR A 55 -17.38 -11.59 23.33
N ASP A 56 -17.94 -12.49 24.15
CA ASP A 56 -19.12 -13.26 23.79
C ASP A 56 -20.28 -12.32 23.36
N PRO A 57 -20.99 -12.59 22.24
CA PRO A 57 -22.06 -11.74 21.75
C PRO A 57 -23.15 -11.43 22.79
N GLY A 58 -23.43 -12.37 23.70
CA GLY A 58 -24.41 -12.22 24.77
C GLY A 58 -24.01 -11.21 25.86
N GLN A 59 -22.73 -10.82 25.94
CA GLN A 59 -22.26 -9.82 26.90
C GLN A 59 -22.56 -8.37 26.46
N GLY A 60 -22.96 -8.15 25.20
CA GLY A 60 -23.38 -6.83 24.72
C GLY A 60 -22.29 -5.75 24.74
N LYS A 61 -21.01 -6.13 24.61
CA LYS A 61 -19.86 -5.19 24.57
C LYS A 61 -19.17 -5.15 23.21
N PRO A 62 -19.82 -4.64 22.15
CA PRO A 62 -19.19 -4.51 20.84
C PRO A 62 -18.20 -3.33 20.80
N GLN A 63 -17.09 -3.50 20.08
CA GLN A 63 -16.17 -2.39 19.77
C GLN A 63 -16.55 -1.66 18.48
N ALA A 64 -17.22 -2.34 17.56
CA ALA A 64 -17.68 -1.73 16.31
C ALA A 64 -19.05 -2.27 15.89
N ARG A 65 -19.70 -1.52 15.00
CA ARG A 65 -20.94 -1.91 14.33
C ARG A 65 -20.90 -1.47 12.88
N ILE A 66 -21.45 -2.27 11.99
CA ILE A 66 -21.51 -2.00 10.56
C ILE A 66 -22.79 -2.60 9.97
N ARG A 67 -23.37 -1.98 8.95
CA ARG A 67 -24.47 -2.61 8.21
C ARG A 67 -23.91 -3.84 7.49
N MET A 68 -24.62 -4.96 7.51
CA MET A 68 -24.17 -6.17 6.81
C MET A 68 -23.93 -5.91 5.32
N GLN A 69 -24.76 -5.07 4.67
CA GLN A 69 -24.58 -4.69 3.28
C GLN A 69 -23.26 -3.95 3.06
N ASP A 70 -22.93 -2.98 3.92
CA ASP A 70 -21.68 -2.23 3.84
C ASP A 70 -20.49 -3.17 4.07
N LEU A 71 -20.58 -4.08 5.04
CA LEU A 71 -19.54 -5.06 5.30
C LEU A 71 -19.25 -5.94 4.07
N VAL A 72 -20.28 -6.46 3.42
CA VAL A 72 -20.12 -7.26 2.19
C VAL A 72 -19.51 -6.40 1.08
N THR A 73 -20.03 -5.20 0.85
CA THR A 73 -19.52 -4.29 -0.20
C THR A 73 -18.06 -3.89 0.05
N PHE A 74 -17.70 -3.54 1.29
CA PHE A 74 -16.36 -3.07 1.65
C PHE A 74 -15.33 -4.18 1.67
N SER A 75 -15.75 -5.42 1.99
CA SER A 75 -14.86 -6.59 2.07
C SER A 75 -14.74 -7.35 0.75
N SER A 76 -15.64 -7.12 -0.21
CA SER A 76 -15.56 -7.73 -1.54
C SER A 76 -14.25 -7.33 -2.23
N LYS A 77 -13.80 -8.12 -3.21
CA LYS A 77 -12.60 -7.86 -4.02
C LYS A 77 -12.51 -6.40 -4.48
N ASN A 78 -11.36 -5.76 -4.20
CA ASN A 78 -11.08 -4.34 -4.46
C ASN A 78 -12.04 -3.36 -3.77
N GLY A 79 -12.78 -3.82 -2.75
CA GLY A 79 -13.61 -2.98 -1.90
C GLY A 79 -12.80 -2.12 -0.95
N LEU A 80 -13.50 -1.22 -0.24
CA LEU A 80 -12.92 -0.20 0.63
C LEU A 80 -11.87 -0.73 1.60
N PHE A 81 -12.06 -1.91 2.20
CA PHE A 81 -11.11 -2.45 3.18
C PHE A 81 -9.81 -2.90 2.54
N THR A 82 -9.88 -3.57 1.39
CA THR A 82 -8.67 -3.95 0.63
C THR A 82 -7.92 -2.73 0.11
N ASP A 83 -8.62 -1.72 -0.40
CA ASP A 83 -8.03 -0.45 -0.83
C ASP A 83 -7.36 0.29 0.33
N THR A 84 -8.04 0.37 1.49
CA THR A 84 -7.50 0.99 2.70
C THR A 84 -6.21 0.30 3.14
N LEU A 85 -6.24 -1.04 3.21
CA LEU A 85 -5.06 -1.83 3.57
C LEU A 85 -3.91 -1.62 2.58
N ALA A 86 -4.21 -1.64 1.27
CA ALA A 86 -3.22 -1.43 0.23
C ALA A 86 -2.50 -0.08 0.39
N LYS A 87 -3.29 1.00 0.54
CA LYS A 87 -2.79 2.36 0.78
C LYS A 87 -1.94 2.45 2.04
N SER A 88 -2.41 1.89 3.16
CA SER A 88 -1.66 1.91 4.42
C SER A 88 -0.30 1.22 4.30
N LEU A 89 -0.24 0.07 3.62
CA LEU A 89 1.01 -0.69 3.45
C LEU A 89 1.99 0.02 2.51
N ILE A 90 1.50 0.64 1.44
CA ILE A 90 2.34 1.45 0.52
C ILE A 90 2.91 2.67 1.24
N VAL A 91 2.09 3.37 2.04
CA VAL A 91 2.56 4.51 2.83
C VAL A 91 3.61 4.08 3.85
N LEU A 92 3.38 2.96 4.55
CA LEU A 92 4.34 2.39 5.50
C LEU A 92 5.68 2.06 4.83
N LEU A 93 5.64 1.34 3.70
CA LEU A 93 6.85 0.95 2.99
C LEU A 93 7.64 2.15 2.46
N TYR A 94 6.95 3.20 2.00
CA TYR A 94 7.62 4.45 1.62
C TYR A 94 8.28 5.16 2.81
N SER A 95 7.59 5.21 3.96
CA SER A 95 8.18 5.77 5.18
C SER A 95 9.44 5.00 5.58
N GLU A 96 9.40 3.67 5.56
CA GLU A 96 10.58 2.84 5.82
C GLU A 96 11.69 3.06 4.77
N TRP A 97 11.34 3.24 3.50
CA TRP A 97 12.30 3.62 2.47
C TRP A 97 13.01 4.93 2.81
N ASP A 98 12.26 6.01 3.05
CA ASP A 98 12.84 7.35 3.17
C ASP A 98 13.59 7.53 4.50
N GLU A 99 13.11 6.92 5.59
CA GLU A 99 13.65 7.10 6.94
C GLU A 99 14.74 6.08 7.31
N LEU A 100 14.75 4.89 6.68
CA LEU A 100 15.66 3.80 7.04
C LEU A 100 16.47 3.30 5.83
N TYR A 101 15.82 2.64 4.88
CA TYR A 101 16.55 1.86 3.86
C TYR A 101 17.37 2.73 2.92
N ARG A 102 16.87 3.92 2.57
CA ARG A 102 17.63 4.89 1.76
C ARG A 102 18.92 5.31 2.46
N HIS A 103 18.91 5.44 3.78
CA HIS A 103 20.09 5.77 4.57
C HIS A 103 21.06 4.58 4.67
N LEU A 104 20.55 3.36 4.82
CA LEU A 104 21.37 2.15 4.83
C LEU A 104 22.07 1.94 3.48
N ILE A 105 21.35 2.07 2.37
CA ILE A 105 21.92 1.98 1.01
C ILE A 105 22.97 3.07 0.80
N ALA A 106 22.71 4.30 1.26
CA ALA A 106 23.68 5.39 1.14
C ALA A 106 24.98 5.08 1.90
N LYS A 107 24.87 4.48 3.09
CA LYS A 107 26.01 4.05 3.89
C LYS A 107 26.81 2.95 3.19
N GLU A 108 26.15 1.97 2.57
CA GLU A 108 26.82 0.88 1.84
C GLU A 108 27.69 1.40 0.68
N VAL A 109 27.26 2.46 0.00
CA VAL A 109 27.99 3.02 -1.15
C VAL A 109 28.80 4.27 -0.82
N GLY A 110 28.86 4.67 0.46
CA GLY A 110 29.69 5.78 0.92
C GLY A 110 29.21 7.17 0.46
N VAL A 111 27.90 7.37 0.31
CA VAL A 111 27.30 8.65 -0.13
C VAL A 111 26.26 9.18 0.85
N LYS A 112 25.77 10.40 0.61
CA LYS A 112 24.65 10.97 1.38
C LYS A 112 23.31 10.36 0.91
N ALA A 113 22.40 10.09 1.85
CA ALA A 113 21.05 9.59 1.51
C ALA A 113 20.30 10.48 0.50
N SER A 114 20.53 11.79 0.53
CA SER A 114 19.90 12.75 -0.39
C SER A 114 20.21 12.49 -1.87
N VAL A 115 21.35 11.86 -2.20
CA VAL A 115 21.73 11.55 -3.58
C VAL A 115 21.28 10.15 -4.02
N VAL A 116 20.82 9.31 -3.09
CA VAL A 116 20.21 8.01 -3.40
C VAL A 116 18.79 8.23 -3.90
N ARG A 117 18.47 7.72 -5.09
CA ARG A 117 17.20 7.92 -5.80
C ARG A 117 16.69 6.60 -6.38
N SER A 118 15.39 6.51 -6.59
CA SER A 118 14.76 5.43 -7.35
C SER A 118 13.49 5.96 -7.99
N ASP A 119 13.27 5.65 -9.26
CA ASP A 119 12.08 6.08 -10.00
C ASP A 119 10.81 5.52 -9.35
N LEU A 120 10.84 4.25 -8.92
CA LEU A 120 9.71 3.63 -8.21
C LEU A 120 9.37 4.39 -6.93
N MET A 121 10.37 4.74 -6.12
CA MET A 121 10.11 5.51 -4.90
C MET A 121 9.72 6.96 -5.20
N GLY A 122 10.12 7.51 -6.34
CA GLY A 122 9.61 8.77 -6.88
C GLY A 122 8.11 8.71 -7.17
N ASP A 123 7.65 7.63 -7.80
CA ASP A 123 6.22 7.38 -8.03
C ASP A 123 5.46 7.18 -6.73
N ILE A 124 5.97 6.32 -5.85
CA ILE A 124 5.33 6.04 -4.56
C ILE A 124 5.28 7.28 -3.67
N ARG A 125 6.27 8.18 -3.73
CA ARG A 125 6.20 9.48 -3.05
C ARG A 125 4.97 10.28 -3.50
N GLN A 126 4.66 10.26 -4.80
CA GLN A 126 3.49 10.95 -5.35
C GLN A 126 2.19 10.27 -4.92
N VAL A 127 2.14 8.94 -5.01
CA VAL A 127 0.99 8.14 -4.53
C VAL A 127 0.72 8.40 -3.05
N ARG A 128 1.76 8.37 -2.19
CA ARG A 128 1.65 8.73 -0.77
C ARG A 128 1.09 10.14 -0.58
N HIS A 129 1.56 11.10 -1.37
CA HIS A 129 1.02 12.47 -1.30
C HIS A 129 -0.49 12.48 -1.63
N TRP A 130 -0.93 11.75 -2.65
CA TRP A 130 -2.36 11.62 -2.96
C TRP A 130 -3.14 11.01 -1.80
N ILE A 131 -2.63 9.92 -1.21
CA ILE A 131 -3.27 9.23 -0.08
C ILE A 131 -3.39 10.13 1.15
N VAL A 132 -2.25 10.69 1.60
CA VAL A 132 -2.14 11.37 2.91
C VAL A 132 -2.62 12.82 2.84
N HIS A 133 -2.29 13.54 1.77
CA HIS A 133 -2.50 15.00 1.70
C HIS A 133 -3.65 15.39 0.76
N ASN A 134 -4.02 14.55 -0.20
CA ASN A 134 -5.07 14.85 -1.17
C ASN A 134 -6.33 14.00 -0.99
N LYS A 135 -6.57 13.42 0.21
CA LYS A 135 -7.75 12.60 0.52
C LYS A 135 -7.99 11.46 -0.48
N SER A 136 -6.91 10.86 -0.98
CA SER A 136 -6.93 9.86 -2.05
C SER A 136 -7.47 10.37 -3.39
N ILE A 137 -7.30 11.66 -3.72
CA ILE A 137 -7.55 12.19 -5.07
C ILE A 137 -6.26 12.21 -5.88
N VAL A 138 -6.30 11.67 -7.09
CA VAL A 138 -5.15 11.59 -8.00
C VAL A 138 -4.77 12.98 -8.50
N GLY A 139 -3.49 13.33 -8.40
CA GLY A 139 -2.96 14.60 -8.90
C GLY A 139 -2.68 14.59 -10.41
N THR A 140 -2.09 15.67 -10.91
CA THR A 140 -1.76 15.82 -12.34
C THR A 140 -0.41 15.21 -12.74
N LYS A 141 0.42 14.83 -11.77
CA LYS A 141 1.73 14.25 -12.05
C LYS A 141 1.59 12.81 -12.53
N VAL A 142 2.30 12.49 -13.60
CA VAL A 142 2.31 11.15 -14.21
C VAL A 142 3.29 10.27 -13.45
N LEU A 143 2.90 9.02 -13.20
CA LEU A 143 3.77 7.98 -12.65
C LEU A 143 4.72 7.49 -13.76
N GLN A 144 6.01 7.43 -13.44
CA GLN A 144 7.09 7.15 -14.40
C GLN A 144 7.25 5.66 -14.71
N VAL A 145 7.17 4.79 -13.71
CA VAL A 145 7.44 3.34 -13.83
C VAL A 145 6.28 2.46 -13.40
N LEU A 146 5.38 2.97 -12.55
CA LEU A 146 4.15 2.27 -12.22
C LEU A 146 3.15 2.36 -13.39
N PRO A 147 2.70 1.22 -13.96
CA PRO A 147 1.80 1.21 -15.12
C PRO A 147 0.33 1.42 -14.72
N TRP A 148 0.07 2.15 -13.64
CA TRP A 148 -1.27 2.35 -13.11
C TRP A 148 -2.06 3.31 -13.98
N GLN A 149 -3.22 2.87 -14.44
CA GLN A 149 -4.13 3.67 -15.24
C GLN A 149 -5.00 4.53 -14.32
N VAL A 150 -4.48 5.68 -13.92
CA VAL A 150 -5.16 6.64 -13.04
C VAL A 150 -5.36 7.97 -13.75
N SER A 151 -6.50 8.62 -13.48
CA SER A 151 -6.84 9.92 -14.08
C SER A 151 -6.77 11.03 -13.03
N ALA A 152 -6.18 12.16 -13.38
CA ALA A 152 -6.16 13.32 -12.49
C ALA A 152 -7.59 13.72 -12.05
N GLY A 153 -7.76 14.05 -10.77
CA GLY A 153 -9.05 14.38 -10.18
C GLY A 153 -9.92 13.19 -9.79
N SER A 154 -9.58 11.97 -10.20
CA SER A 154 -10.31 10.76 -9.80
C SER A 154 -9.95 10.30 -8.38
N GLN A 155 -10.85 9.55 -7.76
CA GLN A 155 -10.56 8.83 -6.53
C GLN A 155 -9.54 7.73 -6.83
N LEU A 156 -8.40 7.78 -6.15
CA LEU A 156 -7.41 6.71 -6.14
C LEU A 156 -8.03 5.49 -5.46
N VAL A 157 -8.08 4.38 -6.19
CA VAL A 157 -8.36 3.04 -5.65
C VAL A 157 -7.17 2.16 -6.01
N ILE A 158 -6.53 1.56 -5.00
CA ILE A 158 -5.43 0.63 -5.19
C ILE A 158 -6.01 -0.78 -5.17
N SER A 159 -6.26 -1.32 -6.36
CA SER A 159 -6.71 -2.68 -6.54
C SER A 159 -5.62 -3.69 -6.19
N GLY A 160 -5.99 -4.96 -6.02
CA GLY A 160 -5.02 -6.04 -5.88
C GLY A 160 -4.05 -6.12 -7.06
N GLU A 161 -4.51 -5.82 -8.28
CA GLU A 161 -3.67 -5.75 -9.47
C GLU A 161 -2.64 -4.62 -9.41
N TYR A 162 -3.04 -3.43 -8.94
CA TYR A 162 -2.11 -2.32 -8.77
C TYR A 162 -1.04 -2.63 -7.71
N PHE A 163 -1.41 -3.35 -6.64
CA PHE A 163 -0.43 -3.83 -5.67
C PHE A 163 0.53 -4.85 -6.30
N VAL A 164 0.04 -5.82 -7.09
CA VAL A 164 0.90 -6.77 -7.83
C VAL A 164 1.90 -6.02 -8.70
N GLN A 165 1.43 -5.07 -9.52
CA GLN A 165 2.30 -4.27 -10.40
C GLN A 165 3.33 -3.47 -9.60
N PHE A 166 2.96 -2.97 -8.42
CA PHE A 166 3.91 -2.33 -7.52
C PHE A 166 5.00 -3.31 -7.04
N MET A 167 4.61 -4.53 -6.67
CA MET A 167 5.56 -5.56 -6.22
C MET A 167 6.49 -6.02 -7.34
N ASP A 168 5.99 -6.17 -8.56
CA ASP A 168 6.82 -6.48 -9.73
C ASP A 168 7.91 -5.41 -9.91
N ARG A 169 7.52 -4.13 -9.83
CA ARG A 169 8.47 -3.01 -9.88
C ARG A 169 9.42 -2.98 -8.68
N LEU A 170 8.97 -3.35 -7.49
CA LEU A 170 9.80 -3.40 -6.30
C LEU A 170 10.88 -4.49 -6.42
N ASN A 171 10.53 -5.64 -6.99
CA ASN A 171 11.46 -6.75 -7.23
C ASN A 171 12.53 -6.39 -8.27
N GLU A 172 12.15 -5.58 -9.26
CA GLU A 172 13.04 -5.08 -10.32
C GLU A 172 13.71 -3.74 -9.97
N MET A 173 13.48 -3.23 -8.75
CA MET A 173 13.82 -1.87 -8.38
C MET A 173 15.32 -1.60 -8.53
N ARG A 174 15.61 -0.49 -9.22
CA ARG A 174 16.97 0.04 -9.34
C ARG A 174 17.11 1.28 -8.48
N VAL A 175 18.27 1.41 -7.88
CA VAL A 175 18.66 2.58 -7.10
C VAL A 175 19.80 3.29 -7.80
N HIS A 176 19.68 4.60 -7.91
CA HIS A 176 20.63 5.46 -8.61
C HIS A 176 21.28 6.40 -7.61
N VAL A 177 22.59 6.58 -7.76
CA VAL A 177 23.32 7.62 -7.03
C VAL A 177 23.52 8.80 -7.96
N GLY A 178 22.80 9.88 -7.69
CA GLY A 178 22.98 11.16 -8.37
C GLY A 178 24.35 11.75 -8.06
N ASP A 179 24.82 12.65 -8.92
CA ASP A 179 26.09 13.33 -8.67
C ASP A 179 25.98 14.11 -7.34
N ALA A 180 26.96 13.91 -6.47
CA ALA A 180 27.04 14.69 -5.25
C ALA A 180 27.12 16.15 -5.65
N GLN A 181 26.09 16.95 -5.34
CA GLN A 181 26.30 18.38 -5.24
C GLN A 181 27.40 18.56 -4.20
N GLN A 182 28.61 18.86 -4.67
CA GLN A 182 29.69 19.37 -3.84
C GLN A 182 29.10 20.61 -3.18
N GLY A 183 28.72 20.47 -1.92
CA GLY A 183 28.20 21.56 -1.14
C GLY A 183 29.30 22.62 -1.05
N ALA A 184 28.98 23.82 -1.54
CA ALA A 184 29.56 25.05 -1.03
C ALA A 184 29.12 25.26 0.43
#